data_AF-A0A7X5ICL7-F1
#
_entry.id   AF-A0A7X5ICL7-F1
#
_cell.length_a   1.000
_cell.length_b   1.000
_cell.length_c   1.000
_cell.angle_alpha   90.00
_cell.angle_beta   90.00
_cell.angle_gamma   90.00
#
_symmetry.space_group_name_H-M   'P 1'
#
loop_
_entity.id
_entity.type
_entity.pdbx_description
1 polymer ?
#
loop_
_entity_poly.entity_id
_entity_poly.type
_entity_poly.pdbx_seq_one_letter_code
_entity_poly.pdbx_strand_id
1 'polypeptide(L)'
;MTVNDFLRSLIHEAEELLKDISFVNDKGDPKRIRGYAQELPLLMAQVGWGDEEPAKTEEDRFPYFLVQIDEIEYSEDGDTARAKVWILLAVYDGLRDMSGWENINNALQRLAERFRRNPVLEDYYSCERSMKAAYPEKGDWPYFFAGIEMIWNLPE
;
A
#
# COMPACT_ATOMS: atom_id res chain seq x y z
N MET A 1 -20.03 11.03 -2.19
CA MET A 1 -18.71 10.53 -2.65
C MET A 1 -18.57 9.07 -2.27
N THR A 2 -17.81 8.20 -2.95
CA THR A 2 -17.76 6.77 -2.58
C THR A 2 -16.49 6.38 -1.83
N VAL A 3 -16.57 5.31 -1.04
CA VAL A 3 -15.41 4.66 -0.43
C VAL A 3 -14.38 4.23 -1.49
N ASN A 4 -14.83 3.88 -2.69
CA ASN A 4 -13.94 3.55 -3.80
C ASN A 4 -13.14 4.77 -4.30
N ASP A 5 -13.74 5.96 -4.29
CA ASP A 5 -13.06 7.20 -4.66
C ASP A 5 -11.98 7.54 -3.63
N PHE A 6 -12.28 7.33 -2.34
CA PHE A 6 -11.30 7.46 -1.25
C PHE A 6 -10.10 6.54 -1.45
N LEU A 7 -10.36 5.24 -1.68
CA LEU A 7 -9.29 4.25 -1.91
C LEU A 7 -8.43 4.61 -3.12
N ARG A 8 -9.04 5.04 -4.23
CA ARG A 8 -8.32 5.48 -5.43
C ARG A 8 -7.43 6.69 -5.15
N SER A 9 -7.95 7.67 -4.43
CA SER A 9 -7.23 8.90 -4.09
C SER A 9 -6.05 8.60 -3.16
N LEU A 10 -6.25 7.76 -2.15
CA LEU A 10 -5.20 7.37 -1.22
C LEU A 10 -4.12 6.51 -1.89
N ILE A 11 -4.51 5.60 -2.80
CA ILE A 11 -3.57 4.85 -3.63
C ILE A 11 -2.74 5.80 -4.49
N HIS A 12 -3.38 6.75 -5.18
CA HIS A 12 -2.67 7.70 -6.05
C HIS A 12 -1.66 8.54 -5.27
N GLU A 13 -2.05 9.12 -4.13
CA GLU A 13 -1.15 9.88 -3.27
C GLU A 13 0.01 9.01 -2.77
N ALA A 14 -0.25 7.78 -2.33
CA ALA A 14 0.78 6.86 -1.88
C ALA A 14 1.76 6.46 -3.01
N GLU A 15 1.28 6.20 -4.23
CA GLU A 15 2.16 5.95 -5.38
C GLU A 15 3.07 7.15 -5.67
N GLU A 16 2.54 8.37 -5.63
CA GLU A 16 3.32 9.59 -5.86
C GLU A 16 4.37 9.85 -4.77
N LEU A 17 4.09 9.54 -3.50
CA LEU A 17 5.05 9.66 -2.40
C LEU A 17 6.21 8.66 -2.48
N LEU A 18 5.91 7.46 -2.99
CA LEU A 18 6.81 6.32 -2.98
C LEU A 18 7.60 6.16 -4.29
N LYS A 19 7.28 6.94 -5.34
CA LYS A 19 7.89 6.83 -6.68
C LYS A 19 9.41 6.98 -6.73
N ASP A 20 10.01 7.70 -5.77
CA ASP A 20 11.45 7.97 -5.73
C ASP A 20 12.21 7.00 -4.80
N ILE A 21 11.54 5.99 -4.24
CA ILE A 21 12.21 4.92 -3.50
C ILE A 21 12.70 3.85 -4.50
N SER A 22 13.94 3.40 -4.30
CA SER A 22 14.59 2.44 -5.20
C SER A 22 14.21 1.00 -4.85
N PHE A 23 13.00 0.59 -5.22
CA PHE A 23 12.57 -0.81 -5.12
C PHE A 23 13.02 -1.63 -6.35
N VAL A 24 13.11 -2.95 -6.18
CA VAL A 24 13.49 -3.91 -7.22
C VAL A 24 12.46 -5.01 -7.38
N ASN A 25 12.48 -5.68 -8.54
CA ASN A 25 11.78 -6.96 -8.74
C ASN A 25 12.64 -8.14 -8.25
N ASP A 26 12.12 -9.35 -8.44
CA ASP A 26 12.78 -10.64 -8.17
C ASP A 26 14.09 -10.85 -8.94
N LYS A 27 14.30 -10.12 -10.05
CA LYS A 27 15.51 -10.14 -10.89
C LYS A 27 16.54 -9.09 -10.48
N GLY A 28 16.21 -8.23 -9.51
CA GLY A 28 17.06 -7.10 -9.09
C GLY A 28 16.95 -5.85 -9.98
N ASP A 29 16.03 -5.84 -10.96
CA ASP A 29 15.80 -4.67 -11.80
C ASP A 29 14.96 -3.62 -11.06
N PRO A 30 15.25 -2.32 -11.22
CA PRO A 30 14.44 -1.25 -10.65
C PRO A 30 12.97 -1.36 -11.08
N LYS A 31 12.06 -1.31 -10.12
CA LYS A 31 10.62 -1.40 -10.37
C LYS A 31 9.84 -0.47 -9.46
N ARG A 32 8.86 0.23 -10.03
CA ARG A 32 7.96 1.10 -9.26
C ARG A 32 6.99 0.25 -8.44
N ILE A 33 6.75 0.67 -7.20
CA ILE A 33 5.70 0.10 -6.36
C ILE A 33 4.32 0.46 -6.92
N ARG A 34 3.38 -0.48 -6.85
CA ARG A 34 1.98 -0.26 -7.26
C ARG A 34 1.01 -0.46 -6.12
N GLY A 35 -0.01 0.38 -6.07
CA GLY A 35 -1.10 0.30 -5.10
C GLY A 35 -2.29 -0.51 -5.59
N TYR A 36 -2.89 -1.28 -4.69
CA TYR A 36 -4.13 -2.02 -4.94
C TYR A 36 -5.12 -1.83 -3.79
N ALA A 37 -6.42 -1.81 -4.10
CA ALA A 37 -7.47 -1.69 -3.10
C ALA A 37 -7.89 -3.08 -2.60
N GLN A 38 -7.90 -3.27 -1.27
CA GLN A 38 -8.29 -4.49 -0.57
C GLN A 38 -7.41 -5.72 -0.84
N GLU A 39 -7.27 -6.16 -2.10
CA GLU A 39 -6.55 -7.37 -2.46
C GLU A 39 -5.81 -7.19 -3.79
N LEU A 40 -4.86 -8.11 -4.06
CA LEU A 40 -4.23 -8.21 -5.36
C LEU A 40 -5.21 -8.77 -6.39
N PRO A 41 -5.22 -8.27 -7.63
CA PRO A 41 -5.99 -8.87 -8.70
C PRO A 41 -5.63 -10.35 -8.90
N LEU A 42 -6.65 -11.18 -9.13
CA LEU A 42 -6.44 -12.59 -9.45
C LEU A 42 -5.56 -12.72 -10.70
N LEU A 43 -4.48 -13.49 -10.59
CA LEU A 43 -3.73 -13.94 -11.74
C LEU A 43 -4.62 -14.94 -12.49
N MET A 44 -5.25 -14.49 -13.58
CA MET A 44 -5.76 -15.44 -14.55
C MET A 44 -4.55 -16.09 -15.19
N ALA A 45 -4.33 -17.37 -14.90
CA ALA A 45 -3.40 -18.17 -15.66
C ALA A 45 -3.76 -18.00 -17.14
N GLN A 46 -2.86 -17.42 -17.93
CA GLN A 46 -2.99 -17.47 -19.38
C GLN A 46 -2.86 -18.95 -19.76
N VAL A 47 -3.99 -19.66 -19.83
CA VAL A 47 -4.10 -20.90 -20.61
C VAL A 47 -4.04 -20.46 -22.07
N GLY A 48 -2.81 -20.28 -22.54
CA GLY A 48 -2.53 -19.85 -23.91
C GLY A 48 -3.00 -20.90 -24.91
N TRP A 49 -3.98 -20.53 -25.74
CA TRP A 49 -4.05 -21.02 -27.11
C TRP A 49 -3.32 -20.00 -27.99
N GLY A 50 -1.99 -20.01 -27.89
CA GLY A 50 -1.11 -19.09 -28.64
C GLY A 50 0.22 -18.90 -27.93
N ASP A 51 1.29 -18.94 -28.70
CA ASP A 51 2.66 -18.78 -28.24
C ASP A 51 2.90 -17.39 -27.58
N GLU A 52 3.82 -17.38 -26.60
CA GLU A 52 4.77 -16.30 -26.28
C GLU A 52 4.61 -15.32 -25.09
N GLU A 53 3.61 -15.43 -24.18
CA GLU A 53 3.74 -14.75 -22.87
C GLU A 53 3.99 -15.77 -21.73
N PRO A 54 5.08 -15.62 -20.95
CA PRO A 54 5.30 -16.48 -19.79
C PRO A 54 4.19 -16.27 -18.77
N ALA A 55 3.75 -17.36 -18.14
CA ALA A 55 2.78 -17.30 -17.07
C ALA A 55 3.27 -16.35 -15.96
N LYS A 56 2.47 -15.33 -15.63
CA LYS A 56 2.77 -14.41 -14.53
C LYS A 56 2.82 -15.17 -13.22
N THR A 57 3.88 -14.97 -12.44
CA THR A 57 4.05 -15.56 -11.12
C THR A 57 3.65 -14.58 -10.01
N GLU A 58 3.64 -15.04 -8.76
CA GLU A 58 3.39 -14.18 -7.59
C GLU A 58 4.48 -13.09 -7.47
N GLU A 59 5.73 -13.47 -7.75
CA GLU A 59 6.91 -12.61 -7.68
C GLU A 59 6.83 -11.42 -8.66
N ASP A 60 6.19 -11.62 -9.82
CA ASP A 60 5.95 -10.55 -10.80
C ASP A 60 5.11 -9.39 -10.26
N ARG A 61 4.46 -9.53 -9.09
CA ARG A 61 3.69 -8.44 -8.46
C ARG A 61 4.54 -7.57 -7.54
N PHE A 62 5.67 -8.07 -7.05
CA PHE A 62 6.54 -7.27 -6.18
C PHE A 62 7.25 -6.19 -7.01
N PRO A 63 7.42 -4.97 -6.47
CA PRO A 63 6.90 -4.47 -5.19
C PRO A 63 5.45 -3.94 -5.32
N TYR A 64 4.65 -4.08 -4.26
CA TYR A 64 3.29 -3.53 -4.19
C TYR A 64 2.91 -3.03 -2.79
N PHE A 65 1.82 -2.28 -2.71
CA PHE A 65 1.11 -2.05 -1.46
C PHE A 65 -0.39 -2.24 -1.60
N LEU A 66 -1.05 -2.59 -0.50
CA LEU A 66 -2.51 -2.66 -0.41
C LEU A 66 -3.01 -1.49 0.42
N VAL A 67 -4.12 -0.89 0.01
CA VAL A 67 -4.94 0.00 0.86
C VAL A 67 -6.19 -0.78 1.24
N GLN A 68 -6.27 -1.20 2.49
CA GLN A 68 -7.33 -2.04 3.03
C GLN A 68 -8.14 -1.27 4.06
N ILE A 69 -9.46 -1.46 4.03
CA ILE A 69 -10.34 -0.94 5.07
C ILE A 69 -10.59 -2.07 6.06
N ASP A 70 -10.23 -1.84 7.31
CA ASP A 70 -10.48 -2.78 8.41
C ASP A 70 -11.93 -2.64 8.90
N GLU A 71 -12.37 -1.41 9.14
CA GLU A 71 -13.72 -1.08 9.59
C GLU A 71 -14.14 0.33 9.16
N ILE A 72 -15.45 0.54 9.05
CA ILE A 72 -16.08 1.86 8.89
C ILE A 72 -17.18 2.01 9.93
N GLU A 73 -17.07 3.02 10.76
CA GLU A 73 -18.09 3.43 11.73
C GLU A 73 -18.88 4.60 11.15
N TYR A 74 -20.20 4.45 11.06
CA TYR A 74 -21.10 5.53 10.65
C TYR A 74 -21.72 6.15 11.91
N SER A 75 -21.63 7.48 12.06
CA SER A 75 -22.26 8.18 13.18
C SER A 75 -23.78 8.28 12.99
N GLU A 76 -24.55 8.23 14.09
CA GLU A 76 -26.01 8.42 14.06
C GLU A 76 -26.43 9.80 13.54
N ASP A 77 -25.59 10.82 13.69
CA ASP A 77 -25.84 12.18 13.21
C ASP A 77 -25.61 12.36 11.69
N GLY A 78 -25.10 11.33 10.99
CA GLY A 78 -24.97 11.27 9.52
C GLY A 78 -23.85 12.11 8.89
N ASP A 79 -23.20 13.02 9.62
CA ASP A 79 -22.31 14.00 8.98
C ASP A 79 -20.93 13.45 8.55
N THR A 80 -20.42 12.40 9.21
CA THR A 80 -19.10 11.82 8.90
C THR A 80 -19.00 10.33 9.25
N ALA A 81 -18.38 9.54 8.38
CA ALA A 81 -17.97 8.16 8.69
C ALA A 81 -16.49 8.11 9.12
N ARG A 82 -16.15 7.27 10.08
CA ARG A 82 -14.77 7.03 10.54
C ARG A 82 -14.29 5.68 10.04
N ALA A 83 -13.26 5.68 9.20
CA ALA A 83 -12.68 4.46 8.63
C ALA A 83 -11.30 4.18 9.22
N LYS A 84 -11.08 2.92 9.62
CA LYS A 84 -9.76 2.41 9.97
C LYS A 84 -9.15 1.74 8.74
N VAL A 85 -7.97 2.21 8.33
CA VAL A 85 -7.35 1.86 7.05
C VAL A 85 -5.93 1.40 7.29
N TRP A 86 -5.54 0.33 6.61
CA TRP A 86 -4.17 -0.15 6.54
C TRP A 86 -3.57 0.15 5.18
N ILE A 87 -2.34 0.66 5.16
CA ILE A 87 -1.46 0.59 3.99
C ILE A 87 -0.43 -0.49 4.27
N LEU A 88 -0.52 -1.63 3.57
CA LEU A 88 0.37 -2.78 3.72
C LEU A 88 1.37 -2.83 2.58
N LEU A 89 2.66 -2.73 2.88
CA LEU A 89 3.77 -2.75 1.93
C LEU A 89 4.35 -4.15 1.80
N ALA A 90 4.66 -4.54 0.56
CA ALA A 90 5.30 -5.80 0.22
C ALA A 90 6.43 -5.55 -0.78
N VAL A 91 7.66 -5.84 -0.37
CA VAL A 91 8.89 -5.57 -1.14
C VAL A 91 9.72 -6.84 -1.23
N TYR A 92 10.33 -7.05 -2.40
CA TYR A 92 11.34 -8.09 -2.60
C TYR A 92 12.74 -7.48 -2.49
N ASP A 93 13.63 -8.15 -1.77
CA ASP A 93 15.08 -7.90 -1.85
C ASP A 93 15.86 -9.21 -1.64
N GLY A 94 16.48 -9.68 -2.72
CA GLY A 94 17.29 -10.90 -2.73
C GLY A 94 18.70 -10.73 -2.15
N LEU A 95 19.12 -9.51 -1.80
CA LEU A 95 20.41 -9.27 -1.18
C LEU A 95 20.42 -9.76 0.28
N ARG A 96 21.58 -10.23 0.74
CA ARG A 96 21.77 -10.76 2.10
C ARG A 96 22.10 -9.68 3.13
N ASP A 97 22.23 -8.42 2.69
CA ASP A 97 22.45 -7.26 3.54
C ASP A 97 21.14 -6.71 4.15
N MET A 98 19.99 -7.26 3.76
CA MET A 98 18.66 -6.92 4.27
C MET A 98 18.24 -5.47 3.96
N SER A 99 18.72 -4.91 2.85
CA SER A 99 18.40 -3.54 2.42
C SER A 99 16.89 -3.31 2.19
N GLY A 100 16.12 -4.37 1.97
CA GLY A 100 14.65 -4.35 1.90
C GLY A 100 13.98 -3.69 3.11
N TRP A 101 14.54 -3.82 4.32
CA TRP A 101 14.04 -3.11 5.50
C TRP A 101 14.24 -1.60 5.42
N GLU A 102 15.35 -1.12 4.85
CA GLU A 102 15.58 0.32 4.67
C GLU A 102 14.53 0.93 3.74
N ASN A 103 14.25 0.26 2.62
CA ASN A 103 13.23 0.68 1.66
C ASN A 103 11.83 0.72 2.29
N ILE A 104 11.45 -0.29 3.07
CA ILE A 104 10.15 -0.30 3.79
C ILE A 104 10.08 0.80 4.84
N ASN A 105 11.13 0.99 5.64
CA ASN A 105 11.13 2.03 6.68
C ASN A 105 11.03 3.43 6.07
N ASN A 106 11.74 3.68 4.96
CA ASN A 106 11.62 4.91 4.20
C ASN A 106 10.20 5.12 3.66
N ALA A 107 9.55 4.06 3.16
CA ALA A 107 8.17 4.14 2.68
C ALA A 107 7.18 4.50 3.79
N LEU A 108 7.24 3.78 4.93
CA LEU A 108 6.41 4.06 6.11
C LEU A 108 6.61 5.49 6.62
N GLN A 109 7.87 5.95 6.69
CA GLN A 109 8.19 7.29 7.16
C GLN A 109 7.62 8.35 6.23
N ARG A 110 7.75 8.21 4.90
CA ARG A 110 7.17 9.17 3.94
C ARG A 110 5.65 9.25 4.03
N LEU A 111 4.98 8.10 4.13
CA LEU A 111 3.52 8.04 4.33
C LEU A 111 3.12 8.76 5.62
N ALA A 112 3.76 8.40 6.74
CA ALA A 112 3.48 8.99 8.04
C ALA A 112 3.74 10.51 8.04
N GLU A 113 4.88 10.96 7.52
CA GLU A 113 5.24 12.38 7.47
C GLU A 113 4.28 13.20 6.61
N ARG A 114 3.84 12.67 5.46
CA ARG A 114 2.88 13.37 4.60
C ARG A 114 1.58 13.68 5.34
N PHE A 115 0.95 12.66 5.91
CA PHE A 115 -0.35 12.80 6.56
C PHE A 115 -0.24 13.41 7.96
N ARG A 116 0.91 13.28 8.63
CA ARG A 116 1.18 14.06 9.85
C ARG A 116 1.43 15.52 9.54
N ARG A 117 2.04 15.90 8.41
CA ARG A 117 2.27 17.32 8.09
C ARG A 117 0.99 17.98 7.59
N ASN A 118 0.34 17.36 6.61
CA ASN A 118 -0.93 17.78 6.05
C ASN A 118 -1.91 16.59 6.10
N PRO A 119 -2.86 16.56 7.05
CA PRO A 119 -3.77 15.44 7.25
C PRO A 119 -4.87 15.35 6.20
N VAL A 120 -4.96 16.32 5.29
CA VAL A 120 -6.03 16.38 4.29
C VAL A 120 -5.59 15.74 2.98
N LEU A 121 -6.47 14.93 2.41
CA LEU A 121 -6.39 14.31 1.09
C LEU A 121 -7.60 14.78 0.25
N GLU A 122 -7.34 15.22 -0.99
CA GLU A 122 -8.35 15.75 -1.93
C GLU A 122 -9.26 16.84 -1.32
N ASP A 123 -8.76 17.64 -0.38
CA ASP A 123 -9.48 18.72 0.34
C ASP A 123 -10.59 18.30 1.33
N TYR A 124 -11.07 17.05 1.31
CA TYR A 124 -12.22 16.63 2.13
C TYR A 124 -12.01 15.35 2.96
N TYR A 125 -11.07 14.46 2.63
CA TYR A 125 -10.73 13.35 3.51
C TYR A 125 -9.71 13.80 4.56
N SER A 126 -9.96 13.52 5.83
CA SER A 126 -9.02 13.92 6.91
C SER A 126 -8.49 12.71 7.66
N CYS A 127 -7.17 12.65 7.81
CA CYS A 127 -6.48 11.61 8.55
C CYS A 127 -6.13 12.07 9.97
N GLU A 128 -6.37 11.21 10.96
CA GLU A 128 -5.84 11.45 12.30
C GLU A 128 -4.30 11.36 12.29
N ARG A 129 -3.66 12.28 13.02
CA ARG A 129 -2.19 12.36 13.09
C ARG A 129 -1.55 11.20 13.87
N SER A 130 -2.35 10.47 14.64
CA SER A 130 -1.91 9.28 15.37
C SER A 130 -1.98 8.08 14.42
N MET A 131 -0.82 7.47 14.17
CA MET A 131 -0.67 6.33 13.27
C MET A 131 0.16 5.25 13.96
N LYS A 132 -0.04 4.00 13.58
CA LYS A 132 0.76 2.87 14.10
C LYS A 132 1.41 2.14 12.94
N ALA A 133 2.72 1.98 13.00
CA ALA A 133 3.41 1.05 12.12
C ALA A 133 3.35 -0.37 12.73
N ALA A 134 3.13 -1.38 11.90
CA ALA A 134 3.17 -2.78 12.28
C ALA A 134 4.20 -3.53 11.44
N TYR A 135 4.91 -4.43 12.11
CA TYR A 135 5.94 -5.28 11.51
C TYR A 135 5.60 -6.73 11.81
N PRO A 136 5.86 -7.67 10.89
CA PRO A 136 5.63 -9.08 11.15
C PRO A 136 6.54 -9.58 12.28
N GLU A 137 6.03 -10.52 13.09
CA GLU A 137 6.81 -11.13 14.18
C GLU A 137 8.03 -11.90 13.67
N LYS A 138 7.95 -12.43 12.46
CA LYS A 138 9.00 -13.20 11.80
C LYS A 138 9.22 -12.68 10.38
N GLY A 139 10.48 -12.49 10.00
CA GLY A 139 10.85 -12.17 8.62
C GLY A 139 10.71 -13.36 7.68
N ASP A 140 10.53 -13.07 6.39
CA ASP A 140 10.33 -14.06 5.33
C ASP A 140 11.26 -13.79 4.14
N TRP A 141 12.56 -13.54 4.42
CA TRP A 141 13.57 -13.23 3.40
C TRP A 141 13.48 -14.22 2.22
N PRO A 142 13.41 -13.74 0.96
CA PRO A 142 13.70 -12.38 0.49
C PRO A 142 12.53 -11.39 0.50
N TYR A 143 11.41 -11.70 1.17
CA TYR A 143 10.23 -10.85 1.24
C TYR A 143 10.19 -10.02 2.52
N PHE A 144 9.87 -8.75 2.36
CA PHE A 144 9.78 -7.78 3.44
C PHE A 144 8.37 -7.21 3.46
N PHE A 145 7.79 -7.15 4.66
CA PHE A 145 6.43 -6.68 4.88
C PHE A 145 6.39 -5.71 6.05
N ALA A 146 5.57 -4.68 5.92
CA ALA A 146 5.15 -3.84 7.03
C ALA A 146 3.87 -3.09 6.68
N GLY A 147 3.18 -2.59 7.70
CA GLY A 147 1.94 -1.84 7.52
C GLY A 147 1.93 -0.53 8.30
N ILE A 148 1.11 0.42 7.87
CA ILE A 148 0.72 1.58 8.66
C ILE A 148 -0.81 1.64 8.83
N GLU A 149 -1.27 1.63 10.07
CA GLU A 149 -2.65 1.84 10.49
C GLU A 149 -2.92 3.34 10.56
N MET A 150 -4.01 3.75 9.93
CA MET A 150 -4.44 5.14 9.83
C MET A 150 -5.95 5.22 10.10
N ILE A 151 -6.38 6.24 10.83
CA ILE A 151 -7.79 6.55 11.01
C ILE A 151 -8.15 7.72 10.09
N TRP A 152 -9.26 7.60 9.37
CA TRP A 152 -9.75 8.56 8.41
C TRP A 152 -11.18 8.97 8.71
N ASN A 153 -11.48 10.26 8.57
CA ASN A 153 -12.85 10.76 8.52
C ASN A 153 -13.23 10.97 7.06
N LEU A 154 -14.31 10.31 6.64
CA LEU A 154 -14.88 10.34 5.32
C LEU A 154 -16.19 11.14 5.39
N PRO A 155 -16.29 12.30 4.73
CA PRO A 155 -17.56 13.01 4.63
C PRO A 155 -18.51 12.27 3.68
N GLU A 156 -19.83 12.34 3.93
CA GLU A 156 -20.86 11.79 3.04
C GLU A 156 -20.93 12.52 1.67
#